data_AF-A0A520HNL9-F1
#
_entry.id   AF-A0A520HNL9-F1
#
_cell.length_a   1.000
_cell.length_b   1.000
_cell.length_c   1.000
_cell.angle_alpha   90.00
_cell.angle_beta   90.00
_cell.angle_gamma   90.00
#
_symmetry.space_group_name_H-M   'P 1'
#
loop_
_entity.id
_entity.type
_entity.pdbx_description
1 polymer ?
#
loop_
_entity_poly.entity_id
_entity_poly.type
_entity_poly.pdbx_seq_one_letter_code
_entity_poly.pdbx_strand_id
1 'polypeptide(L)'
;MSYQYRTDTSSLAAEIDGHQRRIMQVMTAALPLLDRRHGSTETGAELSKARMEMTRLLMDYALFKHRDIFAPILSAGGAKMNDCQRLKAACIAAGQDYRDFIRTGNRADPFADWDTYRESALAMARTMKAHLADERAGLRRLLGVRATKDISEPLPSPPRDETVNIHYI
;
A
#
# COMPACT_ATOMS: atom_id res chain seq x y z
N MET A 1 -7.39 36.73 -10.22
CA MET A 1 -8.17 35.56 -9.78
C MET A 1 -7.22 34.61 -9.06
N SER A 2 -7.13 34.72 -7.73
CA SER A 2 -6.25 33.88 -6.91
C SER A 2 -7.08 32.80 -6.25
N TYR A 3 -7.00 31.58 -6.76
CA TYR A 3 -7.69 30.42 -6.22
C TYR A 3 -6.96 29.97 -4.95
N GLN A 4 -7.37 30.49 -3.79
CA GLN A 4 -6.86 30.04 -2.49
C GLN A 4 -7.44 28.66 -2.17
N TYR A 5 -6.87 27.60 -2.75
CA TYR A 5 -7.03 26.24 -2.23
C TYR A 5 -6.18 26.16 -0.95
N ARG A 6 -6.73 26.60 0.18
CA ARG A 6 -6.18 26.23 1.48
C ARG A 6 -6.59 24.78 1.72
N THR A 7 -5.86 23.85 1.11
CA THR A 7 -6.13 22.43 1.26
C THR A 7 -6.00 22.05 2.73
N ASP A 8 -7.11 21.63 3.34
CA ASP A 8 -7.12 21.21 4.73
C ASP A 8 -6.23 19.98 4.89
N THR A 9 -5.19 20.09 5.72
CA THR A 9 -4.28 18.99 6.05
C THR A 9 -5.01 17.74 6.56
N SER A 10 -6.18 17.91 7.18
CA SER A 10 -7.05 16.81 7.62
C SER A 10 -7.68 16.08 6.43
N SER A 11 -8.12 16.83 5.40
CA SER A 11 -8.63 16.26 4.14
C SER A 11 -7.54 15.49 3.41
N LEU A 12 -6.34 16.06 3.30
CA LEU A 12 -5.20 15.38 2.67
C LEU A 12 -4.81 14.09 3.39
N ALA A 13 -4.82 14.09 4.72
CA ALA A 13 -4.57 12.88 5.50
C ALA A 13 -5.63 11.79 5.26
N ALA A 14 -6.91 12.17 5.21
CA ALA A 14 -7.98 11.23 4.89
C ALA A 14 -7.87 10.68 3.46
N GLU A 15 -7.46 11.50 2.49
CA GLU A 15 -7.22 11.07 1.11
C GLU A 15 -6.05 10.09 0.99
N ILE A 16 -4.95 10.34 1.72
CA ILE A 16 -3.83 9.37 1.84
C ILE A 16 -4.37 8.02 2.32
N ASP A 17 -5.11 8.02 3.43
CA ASP A 17 -5.66 6.79 4.01
C ASP A 17 -6.62 6.08 3.04
N GLY A 18 -7.42 6.84 2.28
CA GLY A 18 -8.32 6.30 1.26
C GLY A 18 -7.60 5.68 0.06
N HIS A 19 -6.51 6.29 -0.42
CA HIS A 19 -5.68 5.71 -1.48
C HIS A 19 -4.99 4.43 -1.02
N GLN A 20 -4.32 4.48 0.12
CA GLN A 20 -3.58 3.31 0.64
C GLN A 20 -4.50 2.15 0.97
N ARG A 21 -5.68 2.40 1.53
CA ARG A 21 -6.67 1.35 1.80
C ARG A 21 -7.07 0.60 0.52
N ARG A 22 -7.35 1.32 -0.57
CA ARG A 22 -7.71 0.71 -1.87
C ARG A 22 -6.56 -0.13 -2.44
N ILE A 23 -5.33 0.38 -2.40
CA ILE A 23 -4.14 -0.36 -2.84
C ILE A 23 -3.98 -1.65 -2.01
N MET A 24 -4.11 -1.55 -0.69
CA MET A 24 -3.99 -2.69 0.21
C MET A 24 -5.10 -3.73 0.02
N GLN A 25 -6.32 -3.31 -0.29
CA GLN A 25 -7.44 -4.20 -0.59
C GLN A 25 -7.14 -5.06 -1.82
N VAL A 26 -6.70 -4.45 -2.92
CA VAL A 26 -6.38 -5.18 -4.16
C VAL A 26 -5.21 -6.13 -3.93
N MET A 27 -4.16 -5.68 -3.25
CA MET A 27 -3.02 -6.52 -2.93
C MET A 27 -3.41 -7.71 -2.05
N THR A 28 -4.22 -7.48 -1.01
CA THR A 28 -4.68 -8.54 -0.09
C THR A 28 -5.57 -9.55 -0.79
N ALA A 29 -6.44 -9.10 -1.70
CA ALA A 29 -7.27 -9.98 -2.53
C ALA A 29 -6.45 -10.81 -3.53
N ALA A 30 -5.32 -10.28 -4.01
CA ALA A 30 -4.47 -10.95 -4.99
C ALA A 30 -3.57 -12.03 -4.38
N LEU A 31 -3.14 -11.87 -3.12
CA LEU A 31 -2.17 -12.79 -2.49
C LEU A 31 -2.64 -14.26 -2.47
N PRO A 32 -3.89 -14.59 -2.09
CA PRO A 32 -4.37 -15.98 -2.11
C PRO A 32 -4.41 -16.60 -3.51
N LEU A 33 -4.44 -15.79 -4.58
CA LEU A 33 -4.40 -16.28 -5.96
C LEU A 33 -3.05 -16.92 -6.30
N LEU A 34 -1.98 -16.51 -5.60
CA LEU A 34 -0.64 -17.06 -5.77
C LEU A 34 -0.49 -18.47 -5.17
N ASP A 35 -1.41 -18.89 -4.29
CA ASP A 35 -1.42 -20.21 -3.66
C ASP A 35 -2.38 -21.20 -4.37
N ARG A 36 -3.15 -20.73 -5.37
CA ARG A 36 -4.02 -21.59 -6.18
C ARG A 36 -3.21 -22.52 -7.07
N ARG A 37 -3.84 -23.62 -7.49
CA ARG A 37 -3.22 -24.63 -8.37
C ARG A 37 -2.65 -23.95 -9.63
N HIS A 38 -1.37 -24.20 -9.87
CA HIS A 38 -0.61 -23.69 -11.00
C HIS A 38 -1.31 -23.94 -12.35
N GLY A 39 -1.22 -22.97 -13.27
CA GLY A 39 -1.55 -23.18 -14.69
C GLY A 39 -3.02 -23.04 -15.09
N SER A 40 -3.93 -22.60 -14.21
CA SER A 40 -5.29 -22.32 -14.65
C SER A 40 -5.38 -20.95 -15.35
N THR A 41 -6.01 -20.92 -16.53
CA THR A 41 -6.27 -19.69 -17.28
C THR A 41 -7.03 -18.66 -16.45
N GLU A 42 -7.94 -19.12 -15.58
CA GLU A 42 -8.74 -18.29 -14.69
C GLU A 42 -7.86 -17.55 -13.66
N THR A 43 -6.99 -18.28 -12.95
CA THR A 43 -6.08 -17.67 -11.96
C THR A 43 -5.13 -16.66 -12.63
N GLY A 44 -4.64 -16.97 -13.84
CA GLY A 44 -3.84 -16.04 -14.63
C GLY A 44 -4.58 -14.74 -14.98
N ALA A 45 -5.85 -14.84 -15.38
CA ALA A 45 -6.69 -13.70 -15.70
C ALA A 45 -6.99 -12.83 -14.46
N GLU A 46 -7.30 -13.45 -13.31
CA GLU A 46 -7.53 -12.74 -12.05
C GLU A 46 -6.28 -11.98 -11.58
N LEU A 47 -5.10 -12.61 -11.66
CA LEU A 47 -3.83 -11.97 -11.32
C LEU A 47 -3.51 -10.83 -12.28
N SER A 48 -3.76 -11.00 -13.58
CA SER A 48 -3.59 -9.93 -14.57
C SER A 48 -4.48 -8.73 -14.25
N LYS A 49 -5.76 -8.98 -13.94
CA LYS A 49 -6.71 -7.94 -13.51
C LYS A 49 -6.23 -7.23 -12.24
N ALA A 50 -5.75 -7.97 -11.25
CA ALA A 50 -5.20 -7.40 -10.02
C ALA A 50 -3.98 -6.51 -10.29
N ARG A 51 -3.06 -6.94 -11.17
CA ARG A 51 -1.89 -6.13 -11.57
C ARG A 51 -2.28 -4.84 -12.28
N MET A 52 -3.25 -4.89 -13.19
CA MET A 52 -3.76 -3.69 -13.87
C MET A 52 -4.38 -2.70 -12.88
N GLU A 53 -5.22 -3.19 -11.97
CA GLU A 53 -5.86 -2.33 -10.97
C GLU A 53 -4.84 -1.76 -9.98
N MET A 54 -3.88 -2.56 -9.50
CA MET A 54 -2.77 -2.08 -8.67
C MET A 54 -2.00 -0.96 -9.37
N THR A 55 -1.68 -1.13 -10.65
CA THR A 55 -0.94 -0.15 -11.44
C THR A 55 -1.70 1.17 -11.52
N ARG A 56 -3.00 1.10 -11.83
CA ARG A 56 -3.88 2.27 -11.87
C ARG A 56 -3.93 3.00 -10.52
N LEU A 57 -4.18 2.27 -9.43
CA LEU A 57 -4.27 2.85 -8.10
C LEU A 57 -2.95 3.48 -7.62
N LEU A 58 -1.81 2.85 -7.93
CA LEU A 58 -0.48 3.40 -7.62
C LEU A 58 -0.18 4.67 -8.42
N MET A 59 -0.58 4.72 -9.70
CA MET A 59 -0.45 5.92 -10.53
C MET A 59 -1.32 7.07 -10.01
N ASP A 60 -2.59 6.80 -9.72
CA ASP A 60 -3.52 7.79 -9.17
C ASP A 60 -2.98 8.35 -7.85
N TYR A 61 -2.48 7.48 -6.98
CA TYR A 61 -1.92 7.88 -5.69
C TYR A 61 -0.61 8.67 -5.83
N ALA A 62 0.27 8.30 -6.77
CA ALA A 62 1.48 9.04 -7.07
C ALA A 62 1.14 10.46 -7.57
N LEU A 63 0.17 10.59 -8.48
CA LEU A 63 -0.26 11.88 -9.00
C LEU A 63 -0.77 12.78 -7.88
N PHE A 64 -1.66 12.26 -7.03
CA PHE A 64 -2.19 12.96 -5.86
C PHE A 64 -1.06 13.49 -4.96
N LYS A 65 -0.16 12.63 -4.46
CA LYS A 65 0.91 13.06 -3.56
C LYS A 65 1.84 14.09 -4.20
N HIS A 66 2.18 13.91 -5.47
CA HIS A 66 3.09 14.82 -6.15
C HIS A 66 2.47 16.20 -6.37
N ARG A 67 1.19 16.25 -6.77
CA ARG A 67 0.46 17.49 -7.04
C ARG A 67 0.07 18.21 -5.76
N ASP A 68 -0.51 17.50 -4.81
CA ASP A 68 -1.25 18.11 -3.70
C ASP A 68 -0.43 18.24 -2.42
N ILE A 69 0.68 17.50 -2.31
CA ILE A 69 1.53 17.49 -1.10
C ILE A 69 2.94 17.96 -1.43
N PHE A 70 3.64 17.26 -2.34
CA PHE A 70 5.05 17.55 -2.59
C PHE A 70 5.27 18.87 -3.30
N ALA A 71 4.55 19.16 -4.39
CA ALA A 71 4.76 20.40 -5.14
C ALA A 71 4.51 21.67 -4.28
N PRO A 72 3.45 21.77 -3.47
CA PRO A 72 3.25 22.91 -2.58
C PRO A 72 4.36 23.09 -1.54
N ILE A 73 4.80 22.00 -0.89
CA ILE A 73 5.88 22.07 0.11
C ILE A 73 7.20 22.48 -0.54
N LEU A 74 7.55 21.89 -1.69
CA LEU A 74 8.79 22.20 -2.39
C LEU A 74 8.80 23.63 -2.95
N SER A 75 7.66 24.13 -3.43
CA SER A 75 7.53 25.50 -3.91
C SER A 75 7.58 26.55 -2.80
N ALA A 76 7.02 26.24 -1.62
CA ALA A 76 7.09 27.13 -0.46
C ALA A 76 8.48 27.12 0.20
N GLY A 77 9.22 26.02 0.08
CA GLY A 77 10.52 25.83 0.71
C GLY A 77 10.43 25.71 2.24
N GLY A 78 11.53 26.06 2.91
CA GLY A 78 11.61 26.09 4.37
C GLY A 78 11.93 24.74 5.02
N ALA A 79 11.64 24.63 6.32
CA ALA A 79 12.14 23.56 7.18
C ALA A 79 11.74 22.13 6.76
N LYS A 80 10.64 21.97 6.01
CA LYS A 80 10.13 20.67 5.56
C LYS A 80 10.70 20.21 4.22
N MET A 81 11.47 21.05 3.53
CA MET A 81 11.89 20.80 2.15
C MET A 81 12.74 19.53 2.02
N ASN A 82 13.75 19.36 2.87
CA ASN A 82 14.66 18.21 2.81
C ASN A 82 13.92 16.90 3.08
N ASP A 83 13.01 16.88 4.06
CA ASP A 83 12.18 15.70 4.33
C ASP A 83 11.22 15.39 3.17
N CYS A 84 10.64 16.42 2.55
CA CYS A 84 9.79 16.26 1.39
C CYS A 84 10.55 15.68 0.19
N GLN A 85 11.78 16.15 -0.06
CA GLN A 85 12.62 15.64 -1.15
C GLN A 85 13.01 14.17 -0.91
N ARG A 86 13.44 13.85 0.31
CA ARG A 86 13.78 12.46 0.71
C ARG A 86 12.59 11.53 0.52
N LEU A 87 11.41 11.94 0.99
CA LEU A 87 10.21 11.13 0.85
C LEU A 87 9.82 10.95 -0.62
N LYS A 88 9.83 12.03 -1.42
CA LYS A 88 9.56 11.96 -2.86
C LYS A 88 10.53 11.04 -3.59
N ALA A 89 11.82 11.08 -3.25
CA ALA A 89 12.82 10.18 -3.84
C ALA A 89 12.51 8.70 -3.53
N ALA A 90 12.14 8.39 -2.28
CA ALA A 90 11.73 7.04 -1.89
C ALA A 90 10.47 6.57 -2.64
N CYS A 91 9.50 7.44 -2.89
CA CYS A 91 8.31 7.12 -3.69
C CYS A 91 8.67 6.75 -5.13
N ILE A 92 9.59 7.51 -5.74
CA ILE A 92 10.05 7.29 -7.10
C ILE A 92 10.81 5.96 -7.20
N ALA A 93 11.67 5.66 -6.23
CA ALA A 93 12.40 4.40 -6.15
C ALA A 93 11.42 3.20 -6.06
N ALA A 94 10.47 3.24 -5.12
CA ALA A 94 9.47 2.17 -4.98
C ALA A 94 8.60 2.00 -6.24
N GLY A 95 8.25 3.10 -6.91
CA GLY A 95 7.55 3.06 -8.19
C GLY A 95 8.39 2.43 -9.31
N GLN A 96 9.71 2.63 -9.29
CA GLN A 96 10.63 2.00 -10.23
C GLN A 96 10.73 0.48 -9.98
N ASP A 97 10.91 0.07 -8.72
CA ASP A 97 10.97 -1.35 -8.34
C ASP A 97 9.70 -2.10 -8.78
N TYR A 98 8.53 -1.49 -8.58
CA TYR A 98 7.26 -2.06 -9.02
C TYR A 98 7.18 -2.20 -10.54
N ARG A 99 7.58 -1.18 -11.30
CA ARG A 99 7.61 -1.24 -12.77
C ARG A 99 8.57 -2.32 -13.28
N ASP A 100 9.72 -2.46 -12.64
CA ASP A 100 10.69 -3.47 -12.99
C ASP A 100 10.14 -4.88 -12.75
N PHE A 101 9.45 -5.12 -11.63
CA PHE A 101 8.72 -6.36 -11.35
C PHE A 101 7.63 -6.65 -12.40
N ILE A 102 6.82 -5.66 -12.78
CA ILE A 102 5.78 -5.86 -13.82
C ILE A 102 6.41 -6.18 -15.17
N ARG A 103 7.51 -5.50 -15.53
CA ARG A 103 8.21 -5.72 -16.80
C ARG A 103 8.82 -7.12 -16.89
N THR A 104 9.42 -7.62 -15.81
CA THR A 104 9.99 -8.98 -15.78
C THR A 104 8.89 -10.04 -15.75
N GLY A 105 7.86 -9.84 -14.91
CA GLY A 105 6.74 -10.76 -14.77
C GLY A 105 5.81 -10.86 -15.99
N ASN A 106 5.78 -9.85 -16.86
CA ASN A 106 5.03 -9.90 -18.13
C ASN A 106 5.85 -10.49 -19.30
N ARG A 107 7.18 -10.66 -19.15
CA ARG A 107 8.05 -11.21 -20.21
C ARG A 107 8.23 -12.71 -20.12
N ALA A 108 8.31 -13.25 -18.91
CA ALA A 108 8.16 -14.68 -18.70
C ALA A 108 6.68 -15.03 -18.92
N ASP A 109 6.39 -16.12 -19.63
CA ASP A 109 5.11 -16.77 -19.44
C ASP A 109 5.02 -17.10 -17.94
N PRO A 110 4.11 -16.49 -17.16
CA PRO A 110 4.04 -16.74 -15.72
C PRO A 110 3.79 -18.21 -15.40
N PHE A 111 3.31 -18.98 -16.38
CA PHE A 111 3.11 -20.42 -16.29
C PHE A 111 4.34 -21.25 -16.64
N ALA A 112 5.37 -20.66 -17.26
CA ALA A 112 6.62 -21.35 -17.57
C ALA A 112 7.57 -21.43 -16.35
N ASP A 113 7.50 -20.45 -15.44
CA ASP A 113 8.27 -20.43 -14.20
C ASP A 113 7.48 -19.77 -13.05
N TRP A 114 6.45 -20.49 -12.60
CA TRP A 114 5.52 -19.99 -11.60
C TRP A 114 6.12 -19.80 -10.23
N ASP A 115 7.02 -20.69 -9.81
CA ASP A 115 7.62 -20.61 -8.48
C ASP A 115 8.44 -19.32 -8.35
N THR A 116 9.27 -19.00 -9.35
CA THR A 116 10.00 -17.73 -9.41
C THR A 116 9.06 -16.53 -9.48
N TYR A 117 7.98 -16.61 -10.26
CA TYR A 117 6.97 -15.54 -10.32
C TYR A 117 6.30 -15.31 -8.96
N ARG A 118 5.87 -16.39 -8.30
CA ARG A 118 5.21 -16.37 -6.99
C ARG A 118 6.11 -15.77 -5.93
N GLU A 119 7.36 -16.22 -5.85
CA GLU A 119 8.34 -15.67 -4.90
C GLU A 119 8.56 -14.17 -5.11
N SER A 120 8.73 -13.76 -6.37
CA SER A 120 8.90 -12.36 -6.76
C SER A 120 7.67 -11.51 -6.41
N ALA A 121 6.46 -12.02 -6.67
CA ALA A 121 5.21 -11.34 -6.35
C ALA A 121 5.01 -11.18 -4.84
N LEU A 122 5.31 -12.21 -4.05
CA LEU A 122 5.26 -12.15 -2.59
C LEU A 122 6.30 -11.17 -2.02
N ALA A 123 7.51 -11.16 -2.57
CA ALA A 123 8.55 -10.20 -2.19
C ALA A 123 8.12 -8.77 -2.49
N MET A 124 7.62 -8.51 -3.70
CA MET A 124 7.13 -7.19 -4.11
C MET A 124 5.95 -6.72 -3.24
N ALA A 125 5.02 -7.62 -2.91
CA ALA A 125 3.92 -7.31 -2.00
C ALA A 125 4.43 -6.87 -0.61
N ARG A 126 5.42 -7.58 -0.03
CA ARG A 126 6.03 -7.18 1.26
C ARG A 126 6.69 -5.82 1.16
N THR A 127 7.51 -5.58 0.14
CA THR A 127 8.19 -4.31 -0.10
C THR A 127 7.19 -3.15 -0.23
N MET A 128 6.13 -3.34 -1.02
CA MET A 128 5.11 -2.32 -1.21
C MET A 128 4.33 -2.03 0.08
N LYS A 129 3.98 -3.05 0.88
CA LYS A 129 3.33 -2.86 2.18
C LYS A 129 4.19 -2.02 3.13
N ALA A 130 5.48 -2.36 3.25
CA ALA A 130 6.42 -1.62 4.09
C ALA A 130 6.54 -0.17 3.61
N HIS A 131 6.74 0.03 2.31
CA HIS A 131 6.83 1.35 1.71
C HIS A 131 5.59 2.22 1.99
N LEU A 132 4.38 1.70 1.79
CA LEU A 132 3.14 2.44 2.05
C LEU A 132 3.00 2.83 3.53
N ALA A 133 3.39 1.95 4.46
CA ALA A 133 3.34 2.25 5.88
C ALA A 133 4.33 3.38 6.26
N ASP A 134 5.58 3.28 5.82
CA ASP A 134 6.62 4.29 6.07
C ASP A 134 6.27 5.63 5.42
N GLU A 135 5.74 5.57 4.20
CA GLU A 135 5.30 6.74 3.47
C GLU A 135 4.14 7.44 4.18
N ARG A 136 3.13 6.71 4.63
CA ARG A 136 2.00 7.28 5.37
C ARG A 136 2.49 8.06 6.59
N ALA A 137 3.39 7.47 7.36
CA ALA A 137 3.99 8.12 8.52
C ALA A 137 4.77 9.39 8.10
N GLY A 138 5.52 9.33 7.00
CA GLY A 138 6.23 10.46 6.42
C GLY A 138 5.31 11.60 5.99
N LEU A 139 4.26 11.30 5.23
CA LEU A 139 3.30 12.29 4.74
C LEU A 139 2.54 12.95 5.88
N ARG A 140 2.10 12.19 6.89
CA ARG A 140 1.41 12.76 8.06
C ARG A 140 2.32 13.73 8.84
N ARG A 141 3.61 13.39 8.99
CA ARG A 141 4.61 14.32 9.58
C ARG A 141 4.76 15.59 8.75
N LEU A 142 4.84 15.48 7.42
CA LEU A 142 4.91 16.66 6.54
C LEU A 142 3.66 17.53 6.66
N LEU A 143 2.48 16.93 6.81
CA LEU A 143 1.21 17.64 6.99
C LEU A 143 1.02 18.18 8.42
N GLY A 144 1.89 17.83 9.37
CA GLY A 144 1.75 18.23 10.78
C GLY A 144 0.60 17.51 11.50
N VAL A 145 0.06 16.45 10.91
CA VAL A 145 -0.99 15.63 11.52
C VAL A 145 -0.33 14.70 12.52
N ARG A 146 -0.62 14.90 13.82
CA ARG A 146 -0.15 13.99 14.88
C ARG A 146 -0.66 12.58 14.57
N ALA A 147 0.16 11.57 14.84
CA ALA A 147 -0.29 10.19 14.82
C ALA A 147 -1.48 10.09 15.77
N THR A 148 -2.66 9.79 15.24
CA THR A 148 -3.74 9.25 16.06
C THR A 148 -3.14 8.00 16.68
N LYS A 149 -2.96 8.04 18.01
CA LYS A 149 -2.53 6.89 18.79
C LYS A 149 -3.45 5.76 18.37
N ASP A 150 -2.90 4.80 17.64
CA ASP A 150 -3.62 3.61 17.23
C ASP A 150 -4.02 2.94 18.53
N ILE A 151 -5.28 3.09 18.92
CA ILE A 151 -5.85 2.29 19.99
C ILE A 151 -6.01 0.92 19.34
N SER A 152 -4.90 0.18 19.27
CA SER A 152 -4.96 -1.27 19.35
C SER A 152 -5.56 -1.59 20.72
N GLU A 153 -6.86 -1.41 20.82
CA GLU A 153 -7.66 -2.09 21.81
C GLU A 153 -7.44 -3.57 21.51
N PRO A 154 -6.85 -4.35 22.44
CA PRO A 154 -6.83 -5.79 22.28
C PRO A 154 -8.29 -6.22 22.18
N LEU A 155 -8.62 -6.97 21.11
CA LEU A 155 -9.90 -7.68 21.00
C LEU A 155 -10.25 -8.27 22.36
N PRO A 156 -11.48 -8.06 22.89
CA PRO A 156 -11.88 -8.66 24.14
C PRO A 156 -11.64 -10.17 24.02
N SER A 157 -10.86 -10.70 24.96
CA SER A 157 -10.64 -12.14 25.02
C SER A 157 -12.00 -12.83 25.06
N PRO A 158 -12.22 -13.91 24.30
CA PRO A 158 -13.45 -14.67 24.42
C PRO A 158 -13.62 -15.09 25.89
N PRO A 159 -14.86 -15.12 26.41
CA PRO A 159 -15.10 -15.54 27.78
C PRO A 159 -14.44 -16.92 27.97
N ARG A 160 -13.63 -17.04 29.01
CA ARG A 160 -13.15 -18.34 29.46
C ARG A 160 -14.39 -19.12 29.87
N ASP A 161 -14.66 -20.22 29.18
CA ASP A 161 -15.59 -21.25 29.66
C ASP A 161 -14.98 -21.89 30.93
N GLU A 162 -15.12 -21.18 32.05
CA GLU A 162 -15.05 -21.79 33.36
C GLU A 162 -16.40 -22.48 33.59
N THR A 163 -16.45 -23.77 33.26
CA THR A 163 -17.11 -24.88 34.01
C THR A 163 -17.72 -25.92 33.08
N VAL A 164 -16.96 -27.00 32.82
CA VAL A 164 -17.56 -28.34 32.85
C VAL A 164 -16.60 -29.29 33.57
N ASN A 165 -16.76 -29.38 34.89
CA ASN A 165 -16.26 -30.50 35.69
C ASN A 165 -17.10 -31.73 35.33
N ILE A 166 -16.64 -32.58 34.41
CA ILE A 166 -17.18 -33.94 34.28
C ILE A 166 -16.29 -34.86 35.13
N HIS A 167 -16.73 -35.11 36.37
CA HIS A 167 -16.26 -36.27 37.12
C HIS A 167 -16.93 -37.51 36.53
N TYR A 168 -16.15 -38.40 35.94
CA TYR A 168 -16.58 -39.78 35.71
C TYR A 168 -16.36 -40.56 37.01
N ILE A 169 -17.44 -41.11 37.56
CA ILE A 169 -17.44 -42.25 38.49
C ILE A 169 -17.98 -43.43 37.71
#